data_AF-M5JU73-F1
#
_entry.id   AF-M5JU73-F1
#
_cell.length_a   1.000
_cell.length_b   1.000
_cell.length_c   1.000
_cell.angle_alpha   90.00
_cell.angle_beta   90.00
_cell.angle_gamma   90.00
#
_symmetry.space_group_name_H-M   'P 1'
#
loop_
_entity.id
_entity.type
_entity.pdbx_description
1 polymer ?
#
loop_
_entity_poly.entity_id
_entity_poly.type
_entity_poly.pdbx_seq_one_letter_code
_entity_poly.pdbx_strand_id
1 'polypeptide(L)'
;MAIRPDYTIGTLTLTSGSANFTTSGSALQTAAVQAGDAIITRSGDILIIAAITGQNSGTLFLPCPASAAGAGQPLRIRFQPDGSRYQGAVRNLIDLLSSGNVEALAGLTGAAGKVPVFTGPGAMDLRDYIADPNGSLGKLAALTLAANKFLTTDGSGNLTQSDITAAALVLLKLAGTAAANKLPYFNAATSAALTDFTAAARALTNLSGTAAANMLPYLTGANGADLTVLSAFARTLLDDTSGAAMWATMGGTSGFSGGTSWTKLPNGWIIQGGATSNSASDWRFAFPTTFPNTCMSVSAINTYDYNGSNSVYIGISTSNVNTEGFDIRCRNISPGVVTNIGSVPVRWLAIGY
;
A
#
# COMPACT_ATOMS: atom_id res chain seq x y z
N MET A 1 4.01 68.79 -51.92
CA MET A 1 2.62 68.37 -52.15
C MET A 1 2.12 69.06 -53.41
N ALA A 2 1.87 68.32 -54.48
CA ALA A 2 1.31 68.90 -55.71
C ALA A 2 -0.22 68.93 -55.58
N ILE A 3 -0.82 70.11 -55.72
CA ILE A 3 -2.28 70.23 -55.84
C ILE A 3 -2.64 69.66 -57.22
N ARG A 4 -3.42 68.58 -57.25
CA ARG A 4 -3.92 68.03 -58.51
C ARG A 4 -4.87 69.04 -59.15
N PRO A 5 -4.80 69.24 -60.48
CA PRO A 5 -5.75 70.09 -61.18
C PRO A 5 -7.19 69.57 -61.01
N ASP A 6 -8.17 70.45 -61.15
CA ASP A 6 -9.58 70.08 -61.08
C ASP A 6 -9.90 69.01 -62.15
N TYR A 7 -10.67 67.98 -61.77
CA TYR A 7 -11.09 66.92 -62.68
C TYR A 7 -12.34 67.34 -63.45
N THR A 8 -12.22 67.43 -64.78
CA THR A 8 -13.28 67.99 -65.64
C THR A 8 -13.75 67.05 -66.76
N ILE A 9 -13.45 65.75 -66.65
CA ILE A 9 -13.79 64.78 -67.70
C ILE A 9 -15.19 64.22 -67.46
N GLY A 10 -16.06 64.34 -68.46
CA GLY A 10 -17.42 63.80 -68.46
C GLY A 10 -18.50 64.80 -68.06
N THR A 11 -19.73 64.29 -67.88
CA THR A 11 -20.90 65.11 -67.51
C THR A 11 -21.49 64.69 -66.18
N LEU A 12 -22.16 65.63 -65.51
CA LEU A 12 -22.74 65.49 -64.18
C LEU A 12 -24.26 65.63 -64.25
N THR A 13 -24.96 64.75 -63.55
CA THR A 13 -26.40 64.81 -63.32
C THR A 13 -26.68 64.89 -61.83
N LEU A 14 -27.34 65.97 -61.43
CA LEU A 14 -27.75 66.27 -60.07
C LEU A 14 -29.27 66.43 -60.02
N THR A 15 -29.89 65.79 -59.04
CA THR A 15 -31.34 65.90 -58.81
C THR A 15 -31.60 66.71 -57.54
N SER A 16 -32.44 67.74 -57.62
CA SER A 16 -32.81 68.57 -56.48
C SER A 16 -33.33 67.71 -55.31
N GLY A 17 -32.84 67.97 -54.09
CA GLY A 17 -33.23 67.24 -52.88
C GLY A 17 -32.67 65.82 -52.77
N SER A 18 -31.90 65.33 -53.76
CA SER A 18 -31.22 64.03 -53.71
C SER A 18 -29.78 64.19 -53.25
N ALA A 19 -29.31 63.26 -52.42
CA ALA A 19 -27.89 63.12 -52.12
C ALA A 19 -27.14 62.36 -53.23
N ASN A 20 -27.83 61.60 -54.08
CA ASN A 20 -27.19 60.85 -55.15
C ASN A 20 -26.88 61.76 -56.34
N PHE A 21 -25.65 61.64 -56.86
CA PHE A 21 -25.25 62.19 -58.14
C PHE A 21 -24.78 61.09 -59.08
N THR A 22 -25.02 61.27 -60.36
CA THR A 22 -24.49 60.40 -61.41
C THR A 22 -23.66 61.21 -62.37
N THR A 23 -22.70 60.54 -63.00
CA THR A 23 -21.85 61.14 -64.02
C THR A 23 -21.88 60.25 -65.26
N SER A 24 -21.40 60.75 -66.39
CA SER A 24 -21.24 59.96 -67.61
C SER A 24 -19.84 60.16 -68.17
N GLY A 25 -19.19 59.05 -68.55
CA GLY A 25 -17.83 59.05 -69.08
C GLY A 25 -16.76 59.60 -68.13
N SER A 26 -17.04 59.64 -66.82
CA SER A 26 -16.19 60.34 -65.84
C SER A 26 -15.27 59.42 -65.05
N ALA A 27 -15.51 58.11 -64.99
CA ALA A 27 -14.57 57.12 -64.43
C ALA A 27 -13.98 57.51 -63.04
N LEU A 28 -14.85 57.90 -62.11
CA LEU A 28 -14.52 58.57 -60.84
C LEU A 28 -13.56 57.78 -59.95
N GLN A 29 -13.66 56.45 -59.85
CA GLN A 29 -12.74 55.64 -59.04
C GLN A 29 -11.37 55.52 -59.74
N THR A 30 -11.33 55.47 -61.07
CA THR A 30 -10.06 55.50 -61.84
C THR A 30 -9.37 56.85 -61.70
N ALA A 31 -10.12 57.94 -61.63
CA ALA A 31 -9.60 59.27 -61.33
C ALA A 31 -9.21 59.45 -59.84
N ALA A 32 -9.43 58.42 -59.01
CA ALA A 32 -9.20 58.43 -57.57
C ALA A 32 -9.95 59.55 -56.83
N VAL A 33 -11.15 59.89 -57.30
CA VAL A 33 -12.08 60.75 -56.54
C VAL A 33 -12.57 59.98 -55.32
N GLN A 34 -12.58 60.64 -54.16
CA GLN A 34 -12.93 60.04 -52.88
C GLN A 34 -13.79 60.98 -52.05
N ALA A 35 -14.28 60.49 -50.91
CA ALA A 35 -14.98 61.29 -49.93
C ALA A 35 -14.17 62.55 -49.55
N GLY A 36 -14.85 63.69 -49.43
CA GLY A 36 -14.23 64.99 -49.12
C GLY A 36 -13.78 65.80 -50.34
N ASP A 37 -13.75 65.21 -51.55
CA ASP A 37 -13.58 65.98 -52.79
C ASP A 37 -14.86 66.80 -53.08
N ALA A 38 -14.72 67.92 -53.78
CA ALA A 38 -15.82 68.88 -53.95
C ALA A 38 -16.21 69.05 -55.42
N ILE A 39 -17.49 68.82 -55.73
CA ILE A 39 -18.08 69.16 -57.02
C ILE A 39 -18.37 70.66 -57.04
N ILE A 40 -17.87 71.35 -58.06
CA ILE A 40 -18.18 72.77 -58.31
C ILE A 40 -19.19 72.80 -59.46
N THR A 41 -20.43 73.19 -59.15
CA THR A 41 -21.52 73.21 -60.12
C THR A 41 -21.46 74.45 -61.01
N ARG A 42 -22.22 74.45 -62.10
CA ARG A 42 -22.35 75.64 -62.97
C ARG A 42 -22.93 76.85 -62.24
N SER A 43 -23.79 76.63 -61.25
CA SER A 43 -24.37 77.67 -60.39
C SER A 43 -23.37 78.27 -59.40
N GLY A 44 -22.17 77.69 -59.27
CA GLY A 44 -21.15 78.10 -58.31
C GLY A 44 -21.28 77.43 -56.94
N ASP A 45 -22.23 76.50 -56.77
CA ASP A 45 -22.40 75.73 -55.55
C ASP A 45 -21.25 74.72 -55.40
N ILE A 46 -20.73 74.59 -54.18
CA ILE A 46 -19.68 73.62 -53.83
C ILE A 46 -20.33 72.49 -53.04
N LEU A 47 -20.45 71.33 -53.69
CA LEU A 47 -21.08 70.15 -53.12
C LEU A 47 -20.01 69.14 -52.72
N ILE A 48 -19.94 68.80 -51.44
CA ILE A 48 -18.95 67.84 -50.92
C ILE A 48 -19.42 66.41 -51.21
N ILE A 49 -18.54 65.60 -51.77
CA ILE A 49 -18.77 64.17 -52.01
C ILE A 49 -18.66 63.44 -50.67
N ALA A 50 -19.71 62.73 -50.26
CA ALA A 50 -19.69 61.85 -49.10
C ALA A 50 -19.09 60.47 -49.42
N ALA A 51 -19.42 59.91 -50.59
CA ALA A 51 -18.86 58.63 -51.03
C ALA A 51 -18.93 58.50 -52.55
N ILE A 52 -18.01 57.73 -53.13
CA ILE A 52 -18.10 57.26 -54.52
C ILE A 52 -18.64 55.83 -54.49
N THR A 53 -19.79 55.61 -55.11
CA THR A 53 -20.54 54.34 -55.08
C THR A 53 -20.34 53.49 -56.34
N GLY A 54 -19.68 54.04 -57.36
CA GLY A 54 -19.34 53.34 -58.60
C GLY A 54 -18.51 54.21 -59.53
N GLN A 55 -18.17 53.70 -60.71
CA GLN A 55 -17.34 54.44 -61.68
C GLN A 55 -17.94 55.75 -62.16
N ASN A 56 -19.26 55.89 -62.06
CA ASN A 56 -19.99 57.03 -62.57
C ASN A 56 -21.09 57.46 -61.60
N SER A 57 -20.97 57.14 -60.30
CA SER A 57 -21.98 57.49 -59.31
C SER A 57 -21.36 57.73 -57.93
N GLY A 58 -22.00 58.58 -57.15
CA GLY A 58 -21.64 58.83 -55.77
C GLY A 58 -22.76 59.50 -55.00
N THR A 59 -22.48 59.79 -53.75
CA THR A 59 -23.37 60.51 -52.84
C THR A 59 -22.71 61.80 -52.37
N LEU A 60 -23.52 62.82 -52.15
CA LEU A 60 -23.15 64.11 -51.58
C LEU A 60 -23.36 64.08 -50.06
N PHE A 61 -22.59 64.89 -49.33
CA PHE A 61 -22.73 65.04 -47.89
C PHE A 61 -24.04 65.72 -47.49
N LEU A 62 -24.50 66.68 -48.31
CA LEU A 62 -25.81 67.30 -48.16
C LEU A 62 -26.60 67.09 -49.47
N PRO A 63 -27.94 66.95 -49.40
CA PRO A 63 -28.79 66.88 -50.58
C PRO A 63 -28.55 68.06 -51.53
N CYS A 64 -28.59 67.80 -52.83
CA CYS A 64 -28.34 68.82 -53.85
C CYS A 64 -29.36 69.97 -53.74
N PRO A 65 -28.92 71.24 -53.64
CA PRO A 65 -29.83 72.38 -53.66
C PRO A 65 -30.48 72.53 -55.03
N ALA A 66 -31.65 73.15 -55.08
CA ALA A 66 -32.40 73.34 -56.34
C ALA A 66 -31.62 74.17 -57.38
N SER A 67 -30.75 75.09 -56.93
CA SER A 67 -29.88 75.92 -57.78
C SER A 67 -28.84 75.11 -58.56
N ALA A 68 -28.41 73.98 -58.02
CA ALA A 68 -27.37 73.12 -58.58
C ALA A 68 -27.91 71.98 -59.46
N ALA A 69 -29.22 71.70 -59.39
CA ALA A 69 -29.83 70.56 -60.04
C ALA A 69 -29.85 70.70 -61.57
N GLY A 70 -29.66 69.58 -62.27
CA GLY A 70 -29.81 69.45 -63.71
C GLY A 70 -29.03 68.26 -64.26
N ALA A 71 -29.39 67.84 -65.47
CA ALA A 71 -28.82 66.68 -66.14
C ALA A 71 -27.77 67.06 -67.19
N GLY A 72 -26.71 66.26 -67.31
CA GLY A 72 -25.69 66.42 -68.36
C GLY A 72 -24.86 67.71 -68.27
N GLN A 73 -24.73 68.29 -67.09
CA GLN A 73 -23.94 69.50 -66.86
C GLN A 73 -22.43 69.21 -66.96
N PRO A 74 -21.57 70.21 -67.22
CA PRO A 74 -20.11 70.03 -67.16
C PRO A 74 -19.67 69.55 -65.77
N LEU A 75 -18.88 68.48 -65.70
CA LEU A 75 -18.30 68.03 -64.44
C LEU A 75 -17.07 68.88 -64.09
N ARG A 76 -16.98 69.29 -62.82
CA ARG A 76 -15.75 69.85 -62.25
C ARG A 76 -15.63 69.40 -60.80
N ILE A 77 -14.62 68.60 -60.50
CA ILE A 77 -14.32 68.13 -59.14
C ILE A 77 -12.98 68.70 -58.70
N ARG A 78 -12.95 69.32 -57.54
CA ARG A 78 -11.72 69.73 -56.86
C ARG A 78 -11.32 68.66 -55.85
N PHE A 79 -10.11 68.12 -56.01
CA PHE A 79 -9.54 67.18 -55.05
C PHE A 79 -9.19 67.88 -53.73
N GLN A 80 -9.48 67.23 -52.61
CA GLN A 80 -8.94 67.64 -51.32
C GLN A 80 -7.41 67.46 -51.32
N PRO A 81 -6.62 68.42 -50.79
CA PRO A 81 -5.17 68.26 -50.72
C PRO A 81 -4.76 67.01 -49.95
N ASP A 82 -3.95 66.15 -50.59
CA ASP A 82 -3.49 64.86 -50.04
C ASP A 82 -2.86 65.00 -48.64
N GLY A 83 -2.17 66.10 -48.36
CA GLY A 83 -1.54 66.33 -47.05
C GLY A 83 -2.52 66.35 -45.88
N SER A 84 -3.73 66.88 -46.06
CA SER A 84 -4.74 66.88 -45.00
C SER A 84 -5.26 65.46 -44.72
N ARG A 85 -5.31 64.61 -45.75
CA ARG A 85 -5.70 63.19 -45.63
C ARG A 85 -4.63 62.38 -44.92
N TYR A 86 -3.37 62.51 -45.35
CA TYR A 86 -2.25 61.80 -44.73
C TYR A 86 -2.01 62.24 -43.28
N GLN A 87 -2.10 63.54 -42.97
CA GLN A 87 -1.91 64.02 -41.59
C GLN A 87 -3.02 63.53 -40.64
N GLY A 88 -4.26 63.40 -41.10
CA GLY A 88 -5.35 62.81 -40.32
C GLY A 88 -5.14 61.32 -40.04
N ALA A 89 -4.79 60.54 -41.07
CA ALA A 89 -4.50 59.11 -40.93
C ALA A 89 -3.29 58.84 -40.02
N VAL A 90 -2.24 59.65 -40.13
CA VAL A 90 -1.04 59.55 -39.27
C VAL A 90 -1.38 59.88 -37.81
N ARG A 91 -2.24 60.87 -37.54
CA ARG A 91 -2.69 61.14 -36.17
C ARG A 91 -3.50 59.99 -35.58
N ASN A 92 -4.40 59.37 -36.34
CA ASN A 92 -5.14 58.19 -35.88
C ASN A 92 -4.20 57.01 -35.57
N LEU A 93 -3.15 56.83 -36.38
CA LEU A 93 -2.13 55.84 -36.11
C LEU A 93 -1.35 56.15 -34.83
N ILE A 94 -0.95 57.41 -34.64
CA ILE A 94 -0.25 57.85 -33.41
C ILE A 94 -1.14 57.61 -32.19
N ASP A 95 -2.43 57.92 -32.27
CA ASP A 95 -3.37 57.71 -31.16
C ASP A 95 -3.59 56.22 -30.85
N LEU A 96 -3.58 55.36 -31.86
CA LEU A 96 -3.66 53.91 -31.67
C LEU A 96 -2.39 53.34 -31.03
N LEU A 97 -1.23 53.90 -31.37
CA LEU A 97 0.09 53.48 -30.87
C LEU A 97 0.46 54.14 -29.53
N SER A 98 -0.18 55.25 -29.15
CA SER A 98 0.04 56.00 -27.91
C SER A 98 -0.57 55.33 -26.66
N SER A 99 -1.16 54.15 -26.82
CA SER A 99 -1.72 53.35 -25.71
C SER A 99 -0.70 52.88 -24.66
N GLY A 100 0.58 53.28 -24.78
CA GLY A 100 1.67 52.98 -23.84
C GLY A 100 2.23 51.55 -23.95
N ASN A 101 1.46 50.60 -24.50
CA ASN A 101 1.89 49.21 -24.62
C ASN A 101 3.07 49.03 -25.59
N VAL A 102 3.12 49.81 -26.67
CA VAL A 102 4.21 49.77 -27.65
C VAL A 102 5.48 50.40 -27.07
N GLU A 103 5.33 51.47 -26.29
CA GLU A 103 6.43 52.09 -25.55
C GLU A 103 6.98 51.15 -24.48
N ALA A 104 6.10 50.47 -23.74
CA ALA A 104 6.47 49.47 -22.75
C ALA A 104 7.23 48.30 -23.36
N LEU A 105 6.78 47.79 -24.52
CA LEU A 105 7.47 46.74 -25.27
C LEU A 105 8.84 47.23 -25.77
N ALA A 106 8.91 48.44 -26.31
CA ALA A 106 10.14 49.03 -26.82
C ALA A 106 11.20 49.28 -25.73
N GLY A 107 10.76 49.53 -24.48
CA GLY A 107 11.63 49.69 -23.32
C GLY A 107 12.23 48.39 -22.77
N LEU A 108 11.73 47.22 -23.18
CA LEU A 108 12.27 45.94 -22.72
C LEU A 108 13.57 45.59 -23.43
N THR A 109 14.61 45.29 -22.65
CA THR A 109 15.82 44.66 -23.18
C THR A 109 15.59 43.16 -23.30
N GLY A 110 15.33 42.67 -24.51
CA GLY A 110 15.10 41.25 -24.77
C GLY A 110 16.25 40.37 -24.25
N ALA A 111 15.89 39.26 -23.60
CA ALA A 111 16.83 38.26 -23.09
C ALA A 111 16.40 36.86 -23.54
N ALA A 112 17.37 35.99 -23.79
CA ALA A 112 17.11 34.61 -24.21
C ALA A 112 16.27 33.87 -23.15
N GLY A 113 15.24 33.14 -23.59
CA GLY A 113 14.35 32.39 -22.72
C GLY A 113 13.37 33.24 -21.91
N LYS A 114 13.15 34.51 -22.27
CA LYS A 114 12.15 35.38 -21.64
C LYS A 114 11.02 35.75 -22.62
N VAL A 115 9.83 36.01 -22.08
CA VAL A 115 8.67 36.55 -22.82
C VAL A 115 8.17 37.85 -22.18
N PRO A 116 7.78 38.86 -22.98
CA PRO A 116 7.07 40.03 -22.48
C PRO A 116 5.69 39.64 -21.94
N VAL A 117 5.39 40.08 -20.71
CA VAL A 117 4.05 39.95 -20.13
C VAL A 117 3.57 41.30 -19.63
N PHE A 118 2.26 41.55 -19.76
CA PHE A 118 1.64 42.73 -19.17
C PHE A 118 1.60 42.60 -17.65
N THR A 119 2.15 43.58 -16.95
CA THR A 119 2.09 43.68 -15.48
C THR A 119 1.08 44.73 -15.02
N GLY A 120 0.55 45.53 -15.94
CA GLY A 120 -0.48 46.55 -15.74
C GLY A 120 -0.76 47.34 -17.03
N PRO A 121 -1.71 48.29 -17.03
CA PRO A 121 -1.95 49.15 -18.19
C PRO A 121 -0.68 49.94 -18.57
N GLY A 122 -0.22 49.81 -19.81
CA GLY A 122 0.99 50.50 -20.28
C GLY A 122 2.30 50.03 -19.62
N ALA A 123 2.30 48.86 -18.97
CA ALA A 123 3.48 48.30 -18.31
C ALA A 123 3.68 46.83 -18.73
N MET A 124 4.90 46.52 -19.15
CA MET A 124 5.34 45.16 -19.45
C MET A 124 6.62 44.85 -18.69
N ASP A 125 6.84 43.58 -18.39
CA ASP A 125 8.09 43.07 -17.83
C ASP A 125 8.45 41.76 -18.52
N LEU A 126 9.71 41.35 -18.44
CA LEU A 126 10.15 40.05 -18.90
C LEU A 126 9.94 38.99 -17.81
N ARG A 127 9.31 37.88 -18.21
CA ARG A 127 9.21 36.68 -17.38
C ARG A 127 9.89 35.52 -18.06
N ASP A 128 10.32 34.55 -17.26
CA ASP A 128 10.86 33.29 -17.76
C ASP A 128 9.84 32.58 -18.63
N TYR A 129 10.28 32.20 -19.83
CA TYR A 129 9.53 31.31 -20.67
C TYR A 129 9.64 29.90 -20.11
N ILE A 130 8.55 29.41 -19.54
CA ILE A 130 8.46 28.02 -19.12
C ILE A 130 7.96 27.22 -20.32
N ALA A 131 8.88 26.52 -20.99
CA ALA A 131 8.54 25.61 -22.06
C ALA A 131 7.82 24.39 -21.48
N ASP A 132 6.59 24.13 -21.94
CA ASP A 132 5.84 22.91 -21.61
C ASP A 132 5.59 22.06 -22.86
N PRO A 133 6.64 21.52 -23.50
CA PRO A 133 6.51 20.79 -24.78
C PRO A 133 5.58 19.57 -24.68
N ASN A 134 5.36 19.04 -23.47
CA ASN A 134 4.54 17.86 -23.21
C ASN A 134 3.18 18.19 -22.56
N GLY A 135 2.87 19.47 -22.32
CA GLY A 135 1.64 19.92 -21.66
C GLY A 135 1.52 19.49 -20.19
N SER A 136 2.62 19.08 -19.55
CA SER A 136 2.65 18.52 -18.20
C SER A 136 2.28 19.54 -17.12
N LEU A 137 2.61 20.82 -17.29
CA LEU A 137 2.24 21.89 -16.35
C LEU A 137 0.75 22.20 -16.45
N GLY A 138 0.20 22.23 -17.67
CA GLY A 138 -1.24 22.34 -17.88
C GLY A 138 -2.01 21.18 -17.25
N LYS A 139 -1.51 19.95 -17.42
CA LYS A 139 -2.09 18.74 -16.80
C LYS A 139 -2.01 18.76 -15.27
N LEU A 140 -0.89 19.24 -14.69
CA LEU A 140 -0.75 19.37 -13.24
C LEU A 140 -1.72 20.40 -12.67
N ALA A 141 -1.89 21.55 -13.31
CA ALA A 141 -2.82 22.59 -12.88
C ALA A 141 -4.29 22.15 -12.98
N ALA A 142 -4.63 21.30 -13.94
CA ALA A 142 -5.97 20.74 -14.11
C ALA A 142 -6.24 19.51 -13.22
N LEU A 143 -5.23 19.00 -12.51
CA LEU A 143 -5.34 17.78 -11.72
C LEU A 143 -6.10 18.04 -10.41
N THR A 144 -7.32 17.52 -10.31
CA THR A 144 -8.03 17.45 -9.02
C THR A 144 -7.33 16.44 -8.11
N LEU A 145 -6.69 16.91 -7.05
CA LEU A 145 -6.00 16.06 -6.07
C LEU A 145 -7.02 15.26 -5.27
N ALA A 146 -6.99 13.93 -5.41
CA ALA A 146 -7.75 13.03 -4.55
C ALA A 146 -6.91 12.65 -3.31
N ALA A 147 -7.58 12.40 -2.18
CA ALA A 147 -6.90 11.97 -0.96
C ALA A 147 -6.15 10.64 -1.17
N ASN A 148 -4.98 10.51 -0.55
CA ASN A 148 -4.16 9.28 -0.51
C ASN A 148 -3.71 8.75 -1.89
N LYS A 149 -3.45 9.62 -2.85
CA LYS A 149 -2.86 9.27 -4.15
C LYS A 149 -1.37 9.63 -4.21
N PHE A 150 -0.58 8.84 -4.92
CA PHE A 150 0.78 9.23 -5.34
C PHE A 150 0.75 9.67 -6.81
N LEU A 151 1.58 10.66 -7.15
CA LEU A 151 1.74 11.16 -8.51
C LEU A 151 2.87 10.41 -9.21
N THR A 152 2.57 9.73 -10.30
CA THR A 152 3.55 9.02 -11.15
C THR A 152 3.48 9.54 -12.58
N THR A 153 4.50 9.25 -13.39
CA THR A 153 4.42 9.39 -14.84
C THR A 153 4.20 8.03 -15.49
N ASP A 154 3.29 7.92 -16.46
CA ASP A 154 3.15 6.72 -17.28
C ASP A 154 4.32 6.54 -18.26
N GLY A 155 4.33 5.44 -19.01
CA GLY A 155 5.35 5.17 -20.04
C GLY A 155 5.37 6.17 -21.20
N SER A 156 4.36 7.04 -21.30
CA SER A 156 4.26 8.14 -22.26
C SER A 156 4.65 9.49 -21.65
N GLY A 157 5.11 9.51 -20.39
CA GLY A 157 5.50 10.72 -19.66
C GLY A 157 4.33 11.57 -19.14
N ASN A 158 3.08 11.08 -19.22
CA ASN A 158 1.92 11.78 -18.68
C ASN A 158 1.82 11.60 -17.16
N LEU A 159 1.44 12.66 -16.46
CA LEU A 159 1.17 12.61 -15.02
C LEU A 159 -0.11 11.82 -14.74
N THR A 160 -0.05 10.87 -13.80
CA THR A 160 -1.18 10.03 -13.36
C THR A 160 -1.25 9.96 -11.83
N GLN A 161 -2.44 9.69 -11.29
CA GLN A 161 -2.68 9.43 -9.87
C GLN A 161 -2.88 7.93 -9.65
N SER A 162 -2.06 7.31 -8.79
CA SER A 162 -2.22 5.92 -8.38
C SER A 162 -2.69 5.82 -6.93
N ASP A 163 -3.56 4.85 -6.64
CA ASP A 163 -4.03 4.56 -5.28
C ASP A 163 -2.88 4.12 -4.37
N ILE A 164 -2.70 4.81 -3.25
CA ILE A 164 -1.98 4.24 -2.12
C ILE A 164 -3.01 3.46 -1.31
N THR A 165 -3.05 2.15 -1.49
CA THR A 165 -3.88 1.30 -0.63
C THR A 165 -3.46 1.47 0.83
N ALA A 166 -4.38 1.23 1.78
CA ALA A 166 -4.05 1.35 3.22
C ALA A 166 -2.83 0.51 3.62
N ALA A 167 -2.63 -0.65 2.99
CA ALA A 167 -1.45 -1.50 3.19
C ALA A 167 -0.15 -0.84 2.70
N ALA A 168 -0.16 -0.19 1.53
CA ALA A 168 0.99 0.54 1.00
C ALA A 168 1.32 1.79 1.84
N LEU A 169 0.30 2.48 2.36
CA LEU A 169 0.50 3.64 3.25
C LEU A 169 1.19 3.21 4.56
N VAL A 170 0.81 2.04 5.09
CA VAL A 170 1.39 1.50 6.31
C VAL A 170 2.81 0.96 6.09
N LEU A 171 3.12 0.41 4.91
CA LEU A 171 4.48 -0.01 4.56
C LEU A 171 5.41 1.19 4.30
N LEU A 172 4.91 2.29 3.74
CA LEU A 172 5.65 3.55 3.58
C LEU A 172 5.84 4.28 4.94
N LYS A 173 4.97 4.02 5.91
CA LYS A 173 5.09 4.44 7.32
C LYS A 173 6.10 3.62 8.13
N LEU A 174 6.99 2.84 7.51
CA LEU A 174 8.16 2.26 8.19
C LEU A 174 9.11 3.39 8.65
N ALA A 175 8.68 4.15 9.64
CA ALA A 175 9.42 5.20 10.29
C ALA A 175 10.38 4.54 11.27
N GLY A 176 11.58 4.26 10.77
CA GLY A 176 12.70 3.73 11.53
C GLY A 176 13.94 3.79 10.65
N THR A 177 15.11 4.04 11.25
CA THR A 177 16.38 3.95 10.53
C THR A 177 16.46 2.57 9.88
N ALA A 178 16.63 2.52 8.55
CA ALA A 178 16.84 1.27 7.84
C ALA A 178 18.04 0.55 8.47
N ALA A 179 17.76 -0.55 9.17
CA ALA A 179 18.74 -1.36 9.86
C ALA A 179 18.62 -2.79 9.36
N ALA A 180 19.75 -3.49 9.25
CA ALA A 180 19.75 -4.90 8.90
C ALA A 180 18.93 -5.71 9.93
N ASN A 181 18.38 -6.84 9.48
CA ASN A 181 17.70 -7.82 10.34
C ASN A 181 16.45 -7.29 11.06
N LYS A 182 15.62 -6.49 10.37
CA LYS A 182 14.30 -6.06 10.87
C LYS A 182 13.18 -6.72 10.08
N LEU A 183 12.10 -7.12 10.76
CA LEU A 183 10.89 -7.66 10.14
C LEU A 183 9.74 -6.64 10.29
N PRO A 184 9.09 -6.21 9.18
CA PRO A 184 7.88 -5.40 9.24
C PRO A 184 6.69 -6.21 9.74
N TYR A 185 5.86 -5.62 10.60
CA TYR A 185 4.58 -6.21 11.02
C TYR A 185 3.55 -5.12 11.34
N PHE A 186 2.26 -5.44 11.15
CA PHE A 186 1.17 -4.57 11.55
C PHE A 186 0.97 -4.68 13.07
N ASN A 187 1.05 -3.57 13.79
CA ASN A 187 0.78 -3.52 15.23
C ASN A 187 -0.60 -2.90 15.56
N ALA A 188 -1.29 -2.36 14.54
CA ALA A 188 -2.70 -1.95 14.59
C ALA A 188 -3.26 -1.86 13.16
N ALA A 189 -4.58 -1.65 13.02
CA ALA A 189 -5.24 -1.51 11.72
C ALA A 189 -4.67 -0.36 10.84
N THR A 190 -4.02 0.63 11.46
CA THR A 190 -3.52 1.84 10.80
C THR A 190 -2.01 2.08 11.00
N SER A 191 -1.30 1.10 11.59
CA SER A 191 0.11 1.23 11.99
C SER A 191 0.90 -0.07 11.77
N ALA A 192 2.16 0.10 11.40
CA ALA A 192 3.15 -0.97 11.37
C ALA A 192 4.38 -0.56 12.18
N ALA A 193 5.09 -1.58 12.65
CA ALA A 193 6.36 -1.42 13.34
C ALA A 193 7.39 -2.38 12.75
N LEU A 194 8.65 -2.14 13.12
CA LEU A 194 9.76 -3.05 12.88
C LEU A 194 10.05 -3.79 14.18
N THR A 195 10.16 -5.11 14.10
CA THR A 195 10.71 -5.94 15.18
C THR A 195 12.08 -6.50 14.78
N ASP A 196 12.88 -6.88 15.76
CA ASP A 196 14.13 -7.57 15.51
C ASP A 196 13.87 -8.95 14.91
N PHE A 197 14.38 -9.16 13.71
CA PHE A 197 14.43 -10.48 13.11
C PHE A 197 15.69 -11.18 13.59
N THR A 198 15.62 -11.70 14.82
CA THR A 198 16.77 -12.27 15.55
C THR A 198 17.46 -13.38 14.78
N ALA A 199 18.70 -13.70 15.16
CA ALA A 199 19.46 -14.78 14.53
C ALA A 199 18.74 -16.14 14.59
N ALA A 200 18.10 -16.45 15.72
CA ALA A 200 17.29 -17.65 15.89
C ALA A 200 16.04 -17.64 14.99
N ALA A 201 15.32 -16.51 14.89
CA ALA A 201 14.16 -16.40 14.02
C ALA A 201 14.56 -16.60 12.54
N ARG A 202 15.66 -15.99 12.11
CA ARG A 202 16.22 -16.19 10.76
C ARG A 202 16.60 -17.64 10.53
N ALA A 203 17.26 -18.28 11.50
CA ALA A 203 17.66 -19.67 11.42
C ALA A 203 16.44 -20.60 11.22
N LEU A 204 15.38 -20.47 12.02
CA LEU A 204 14.18 -21.30 11.88
C LEU A 204 13.41 -21.05 10.57
N THR A 205 13.37 -19.81 10.08
CA THR A 205 12.71 -19.52 8.79
C THR A 205 13.55 -19.95 7.59
N ASN A 206 14.88 -20.00 7.75
CA ASN A 206 15.83 -20.46 6.75
C ASN A 206 16.15 -21.94 6.94
N LEU A 207 15.16 -22.72 7.38
CA LEU A 207 15.30 -24.14 7.63
C LEU A 207 15.84 -24.82 6.36
N SER A 208 17.07 -25.31 6.41
CA SER A 208 17.66 -26.04 5.32
C SER A 208 17.08 -27.46 5.28
N GLY A 209 16.74 -27.95 4.09
CA GLY A 209 16.25 -29.31 3.88
C GLY A 209 14.93 -29.36 3.10
N THR A 210 14.55 -30.57 2.68
CA THR A 210 13.28 -30.82 2.01
C THR A 210 12.20 -31.03 3.07
N ALA A 211 11.08 -30.30 2.98
CA ALA A 211 9.91 -30.57 3.80
C ALA A 211 9.45 -32.01 3.58
N ALA A 212 9.56 -32.83 4.62
CA ALA A 212 9.19 -34.24 4.61
C ALA A 212 8.36 -34.56 5.87
N ALA A 213 7.56 -35.62 5.79
CA ALA A 213 6.80 -36.08 6.95
C ALA A 213 7.76 -36.52 8.07
N ASN A 214 7.33 -36.34 9.32
CA ASN A 214 8.04 -36.80 10.52
C ASN A 214 9.40 -36.14 10.77
N MET A 215 9.56 -34.87 10.40
CA MET A 215 10.76 -34.10 10.71
C MET A 215 10.50 -33.10 11.85
N LEU A 216 11.46 -32.96 12.77
CA LEU A 216 11.44 -31.98 13.85
C LEU A 216 12.51 -30.90 13.59
N PRO A 217 12.13 -29.61 13.50
CA PRO A 217 13.10 -28.52 13.42
C PRO A 217 13.87 -28.35 14.73
N TYR A 218 15.18 -28.12 14.64
CA TYR A 218 16.03 -27.80 15.78
C TYR A 218 17.14 -26.81 15.41
N LEU A 219 17.64 -26.07 16.40
CA LEU A 219 18.77 -25.16 16.21
C LEU A 219 20.09 -25.94 16.26
N THR A 220 20.94 -25.77 15.25
CA THR A 220 22.30 -26.32 15.21
C THR A 220 23.35 -25.33 15.70
N GLY A 221 22.96 -24.05 15.84
CA GLY A 221 23.80 -22.99 16.38
C GLY A 221 23.08 -21.64 16.34
N ALA A 222 23.79 -20.55 16.69
CA ALA A 222 23.21 -19.21 16.75
C ALA A 222 22.59 -18.73 15.42
N ASN A 223 23.09 -19.24 14.28
CA ASN A 223 22.65 -18.85 12.94
C ASN A 223 22.17 -20.05 12.09
N GLY A 224 21.98 -21.23 12.67
CA GLY A 224 21.67 -22.46 11.93
C GLY A 224 20.48 -23.20 12.53
N ALA A 225 19.59 -23.67 11.67
CA ALA A 225 18.55 -24.62 12.01
C ALA A 225 18.57 -25.77 11.00
N ASP A 226 18.21 -26.96 11.45
CA ASP A 226 18.19 -28.16 10.64
C ASP A 226 16.98 -29.03 11.02
N LEU A 227 16.73 -30.07 10.24
CA LEU A 227 15.68 -31.05 10.45
C LEU A 227 16.27 -32.37 10.94
N THR A 228 15.72 -32.91 12.02
CA THR A 228 16.01 -34.28 12.46
C THR A 228 14.77 -35.17 12.30
N VAL A 229 14.98 -36.46 12.04
CA VAL A 229 13.87 -37.41 11.92
C VAL A 229 13.28 -37.67 13.30
N LEU A 230 11.99 -37.38 13.45
CA LEU A 230 11.21 -37.78 14.62
C LEU A 230 10.70 -39.20 14.39
N SER A 231 11.33 -40.17 15.06
CA SER A 231 10.99 -41.59 14.89
C SER A 231 9.52 -41.87 15.26
N ALA A 232 8.97 -42.97 14.74
CA ALA A 232 7.60 -43.38 15.08
C ALA A 232 7.44 -43.57 16.60
N PHE A 233 8.44 -44.17 17.26
CA PHE A 233 8.46 -44.35 18.70
C PHE A 233 8.51 -43.01 19.47
N ALA A 234 9.35 -42.06 19.06
CA ALA A 234 9.42 -40.76 19.75
C ALA A 234 8.08 -40.02 19.71
N ARG A 235 7.29 -40.17 18.64
CA ARG A 235 5.95 -39.57 18.54
C ARG A 235 4.97 -40.13 19.56
N THR A 236 5.10 -41.39 19.94
CA THR A 236 4.24 -42.02 20.95
C THR A 236 4.65 -41.64 22.39
N LEU A 237 5.75 -40.92 22.58
CA LEU A 237 6.09 -40.36 23.90
C LEU A 237 5.69 -38.89 24.01
N LEU A 238 5.74 -38.16 22.90
CA LEU A 238 5.45 -36.71 22.87
C LEU A 238 3.95 -36.40 22.80
N ASP A 239 3.11 -37.38 22.46
CA ASP A 239 1.64 -37.27 22.48
C ASP A 239 1.03 -37.47 23.88
N ASP A 240 1.81 -38.03 24.81
CA ASP A 240 1.36 -38.34 26.16
C ASP A 240 1.30 -37.09 27.06
N THR A 241 0.19 -36.94 27.77
CA THR A 241 -0.09 -35.78 28.65
C THR A 241 0.50 -35.91 30.06
N SER A 242 1.06 -37.07 30.42
CA SER A 242 1.65 -37.31 31.75
C SER A 242 2.74 -38.38 31.71
N GLY A 243 3.61 -38.37 32.72
CA GLY A 243 4.65 -39.41 32.86
C GLY A 243 4.09 -40.83 33.02
N ALA A 244 2.88 -41.00 33.58
CA ALA A 244 2.23 -42.31 33.69
C ALA A 244 1.77 -42.84 32.32
N ALA A 245 1.30 -41.95 31.44
CA ALA A 245 0.94 -42.30 30.07
C ALA A 245 2.20 -42.69 29.27
N MET A 246 3.28 -41.89 29.38
CA MET A 246 4.58 -42.23 28.78
C MET A 246 5.11 -43.59 29.26
N TRP A 247 4.98 -43.88 30.56
CA TRP A 247 5.38 -45.16 31.14
C TRP A 247 4.58 -46.33 30.55
N ALA A 248 3.26 -46.15 30.39
CA ALA A 248 2.38 -47.12 29.73
C ALA A 248 2.76 -47.35 28.27
N THR A 249 3.09 -46.29 27.53
CA THR A 249 3.53 -46.37 26.14
C THR A 249 4.85 -47.14 25.99
N MET A 250 5.77 -47.00 26.94
CA MET A 250 6.98 -47.83 26.99
C MET A 250 6.71 -49.29 27.41
N GLY A 251 5.47 -49.68 27.71
CA GLY A 251 5.09 -51.02 28.16
C GLY A 251 5.17 -51.24 29.67
N GLY A 252 5.44 -50.18 30.44
CA GLY A 252 5.43 -50.21 31.88
C GLY A 252 4.02 -50.03 32.45
N THR A 253 3.68 -50.78 33.48
CA THR A 253 2.38 -50.65 34.15
C THR A 253 2.55 -50.80 35.65
N SER A 254 1.65 -50.25 36.44
CA SER A 254 1.67 -50.43 37.88
C SER A 254 0.25 -50.53 38.41
N GLY A 255 0.11 -51.18 39.56
CA GLY A 255 -1.15 -51.31 40.25
C GLY A 255 -0.96 -51.26 41.74
N PHE A 256 -1.97 -50.72 42.43
CA PHE A 256 -2.07 -50.74 43.88
C PHE A 256 -3.46 -51.24 44.26
N SER A 257 -3.52 -52.25 45.12
CA SER A 257 -4.77 -52.76 45.65
C SER A 257 -4.59 -53.26 47.08
N GLY A 258 -5.36 -52.70 48.01
CA GLY A 258 -5.53 -53.25 49.36
C GLY A 258 -4.25 -53.51 50.16
N GLY A 259 -3.21 -52.68 50.01
CA GLY A 259 -1.93 -52.85 50.73
C GLY A 259 -0.88 -53.68 49.99
N THR A 260 -1.15 -54.04 48.73
CA THR A 260 -0.20 -54.65 47.81
C THR A 260 -0.02 -53.79 46.57
N SER A 261 1.17 -53.88 45.98
CA SER A 261 1.58 -53.09 44.84
C SER A 261 2.39 -53.94 43.88
N TRP A 262 2.36 -53.57 42.61
CA TRP A 262 3.25 -54.13 41.62
C TRP A 262 3.63 -53.06 40.61
N THR A 263 4.82 -53.20 40.04
CA THR A 263 5.30 -52.38 38.94
C THR A 263 5.96 -53.29 37.93
N LYS A 264 5.43 -53.28 36.71
CA LYS A 264 6.03 -53.86 35.52
C LYS A 264 6.90 -52.81 34.85
N LEU A 265 8.14 -53.18 34.61
CA LEU A 265 9.13 -52.41 33.87
C LEU A 265 8.98 -52.68 32.36
N PRO A 266 9.32 -51.69 31.50
CA PRO A 266 9.34 -51.84 30.04
C PRO A 266 10.09 -53.06 29.50
N ASN A 267 11.12 -53.53 30.21
CA ASN A 267 11.91 -54.70 29.85
C ASN A 267 11.27 -56.04 30.24
N GLY A 268 10.01 -56.03 30.71
CA GLY A 268 9.25 -57.23 31.07
C GLY A 268 9.39 -57.66 32.53
N TRP A 269 10.35 -57.12 33.27
CA TRP A 269 10.50 -57.42 34.69
C TRP A 269 9.34 -56.87 35.51
N ILE A 270 8.97 -57.60 36.54
CA ILE A 270 7.90 -57.22 37.46
C ILE A 270 8.49 -57.24 38.87
N ILE A 271 8.23 -56.16 39.61
CA ILE A 271 8.50 -56.07 41.05
C ILE A 271 7.14 -56.00 41.73
N GLN A 272 6.90 -56.88 42.69
CA GLN A 272 5.66 -56.91 43.46
C GLN A 272 6.00 -56.85 44.94
N GLY A 273 5.18 -56.17 45.72
CA GLY A 273 5.40 -56.10 47.16
C GLY A 273 4.20 -55.58 47.89
N GLY A 274 4.12 -55.90 49.17
CA GLY A 274 3.00 -55.48 49.98
C GLY A 274 3.05 -56.04 51.39
N ALA A 275 1.98 -55.78 52.13
CA ALA A 275 1.70 -56.44 53.38
C ALA A 275 0.54 -57.40 53.19
N THR A 276 0.59 -58.55 53.83
CA THR A 276 -0.52 -59.50 53.89
C THR A 276 -0.95 -59.76 55.32
N SER A 277 -2.26 -59.98 55.47
CA SER A 277 -2.88 -60.28 56.74
C SER A 277 -2.71 -61.75 57.10
N ASN A 278 -3.27 -62.08 58.24
CA ASN A 278 -2.73 -63.03 59.18
C ASN A 278 -3.48 -64.37 59.10
N SER A 279 -2.75 -65.49 59.16
CA SER A 279 -3.32 -66.83 59.34
C SER A 279 -2.61 -67.57 60.47
N ALA A 280 -3.36 -68.28 61.31
CA ALA A 280 -2.83 -69.18 62.35
C ALA A 280 -2.35 -70.54 61.78
N SER A 281 -2.20 -70.64 60.46
CA SER A 281 -1.74 -71.82 59.73
C SER A 281 -0.93 -71.40 58.52
N ASP A 282 0.00 -72.25 58.05
CA ASP A 282 0.75 -72.06 56.81
C ASP A 282 -0.23 -71.81 55.66
N TRP A 283 0.03 -70.79 54.85
CA TRP A 283 -0.93 -70.33 53.85
C TRP A 283 -0.23 -69.93 52.56
N ARG A 284 -0.98 -70.03 51.46
CA ARG A 284 -0.53 -69.57 50.15
C ARG A 284 -0.98 -68.14 49.93
N PHE A 285 -0.04 -67.29 49.53
CA PHE A 285 -0.31 -65.92 49.13
C PHE A 285 -0.21 -65.82 47.60
N ALA A 286 -1.27 -65.32 46.97
CA ALA A 286 -1.30 -65.06 45.53
C ALA A 286 -0.71 -63.69 45.23
N PHE A 287 0.13 -63.61 44.20
CA PHE A 287 0.65 -62.32 43.74
C PHE A 287 -0.49 -61.44 43.18
N PRO A 288 -0.40 -60.11 43.36
CA PRO A 288 -1.33 -59.16 42.73
C PRO A 288 -1.44 -59.29 41.22
N THR A 289 -0.36 -59.69 40.55
CA THR A 289 -0.34 -60.08 39.14
C THR A 289 0.54 -61.30 38.93
N THR A 290 0.20 -62.18 38.00
CA THR A 290 1.01 -63.36 37.70
C THR A 290 2.32 -62.95 37.03
N PHE A 291 3.45 -63.52 37.45
CA PHE A 291 4.69 -63.43 36.68
C PHE A 291 4.55 -64.26 35.39
N PRO A 292 4.66 -63.67 34.19
CA PRO A 292 4.41 -64.39 32.94
C PRO A 292 5.25 -65.65 32.74
N ASN A 293 6.51 -65.66 33.21
CA ASN A 293 7.42 -66.78 33.04
C ASN A 293 7.83 -67.38 34.38
N THR A 294 8.37 -66.58 35.31
CA THR A 294 8.88 -67.10 36.58
C THR A 294 8.95 -66.03 37.67
N CYS A 295 8.70 -66.44 38.92
CA CYS A 295 9.08 -65.67 40.09
C CYS A 295 10.49 -66.09 40.49
N MET A 296 11.46 -65.18 40.34
CA MET A 296 12.87 -65.49 40.60
C MET A 296 13.22 -65.50 42.08
N SER A 297 12.59 -64.61 42.86
CA SER A 297 12.86 -64.52 44.28
C SER A 297 11.68 -63.87 45.00
N VAL A 298 11.42 -64.35 46.21
CA VAL A 298 10.53 -63.75 47.18
C VAL A 298 11.28 -63.60 48.48
N SER A 299 11.28 -62.40 49.04
CA SER A 299 11.78 -62.12 50.37
C SER A 299 10.62 -61.67 51.23
N ALA A 300 10.41 -62.34 52.36
CA ALA A 300 9.36 -62.03 53.32
C ALA A 300 9.98 -61.71 54.69
N ILE A 301 9.46 -60.67 55.35
CA ILE A 301 9.89 -60.22 56.66
C ILE A 301 8.67 -60.03 57.56
N ASN A 302 8.84 -60.28 58.85
CA ASN A 302 7.80 -60.04 59.85
C ASN A 302 7.75 -58.56 60.21
N THR A 303 6.56 -58.07 60.57
CA THR A 303 6.38 -56.68 61.03
C THR A 303 5.81 -56.59 62.45
N TYR A 304 5.84 -57.67 63.21
CA TYR A 304 5.34 -57.69 64.58
C TYR A 304 6.40 -57.17 65.54
N ASP A 305 6.07 -56.11 66.28
CA ASP A 305 6.91 -55.58 67.35
C ASP A 305 6.80 -56.45 68.60
N TYR A 306 7.95 -56.84 69.15
CA TYR A 306 8.04 -57.69 70.33
C TYR A 306 7.51 -56.96 71.58
N ASN A 307 6.38 -57.40 72.12
CA ASN A 307 5.75 -56.83 73.33
C ASN A 307 5.95 -57.70 74.60
N GLY A 308 7.15 -58.26 74.79
CA GLY A 308 7.65 -58.66 76.12
C GLY A 308 7.02 -59.87 76.82
N SER A 309 6.31 -60.78 76.11
CA SER A 309 5.89 -62.07 76.70
C SER A 309 6.77 -63.23 76.22
N ASN A 310 6.83 -64.32 77.00
CA ASN A 310 7.71 -65.51 76.90
C ASN A 310 7.76 -66.28 75.55
N SER A 311 7.17 -65.74 74.49
CA SER A 311 7.28 -66.26 73.13
C SER A 311 8.19 -65.35 72.29
N VAL A 312 9.35 -65.86 71.90
CA VAL A 312 10.33 -65.19 71.04
C VAL A 312 10.13 -65.70 69.62
N TYR A 313 9.75 -64.83 68.69
CA TYR A 313 9.52 -65.21 67.29
C TYR A 313 10.86 -65.39 66.56
N ILE A 314 11.01 -66.44 65.73
CA ILE A 314 12.32 -66.75 65.10
C ILE A 314 12.33 -66.75 63.57
N GLY A 315 11.23 -66.96 62.84
CA GLY A 315 11.39 -66.93 61.38
C GLY A 315 10.15 -67.02 60.51
N ILE A 316 10.29 -66.37 59.36
CA ILE A 316 9.49 -66.58 58.15
C ILE A 316 10.36 -67.29 57.14
N SER A 317 9.80 -68.30 56.49
CA SER A 317 10.36 -68.87 55.27
C SER A 317 9.30 -68.92 54.18
N THR A 318 9.73 -68.76 52.93
CA THR A 318 8.89 -68.90 51.75
C THR A 318 9.16 -70.24 51.07
N SER A 319 8.11 -70.92 50.61
CA SER A 319 8.21 -72.20 49.88
C SER A 319 7.23 -72.24 48.71
N ASN A 320 7.32 -73.22 47.80
CA ASN A 320 6.39 -73.39 46.67
C ASN A 320 6.17 -72.10 45.84
N VAL A 321 7.25 -71.36 45.62
CA VAL A 321 7.26 -70.15 44.80
C VAL A 321 7.04 -70.56 43.35
N ASN A 322 6.02 -70.00 42.73
CA ASN A 322 5.74 -70.15 41.30
C ASN A 322 5.25 -68.82 40.72
N THR A 323 4.75 -68.82 39.49
CA THR A 323 4.31 -67.61 38.78
C THR A 323 3.12 -66.89 39.44
N GLU A 324 2.30 -67.61 40.19
CA GLU A 324 1.03 -67.12 40.74
C GLU A 324 1.12 -66.75 42.22
N GLY A 325 2.13 -67.26 42.93
CA GLY A 325 2.24 -67.04 44.36
C GLY A 325 3.29 -67.89 45.05
N PHE A 326 3.30 -67.79 46.37
CA PHE A 326 4.22 -68.50 47.25
C PHE A 326 3.53 -68.88 48.56
N ASP A 327 4.05 -69.90 49.21
CA ASP A 327 3.58 -70.30 50.54
C ASP A 327 4.40 -69.58 51.60
N ILE A 328 3.71 -69.08 52.62
CA ILE A 328 4.28 -68.44 53.80
C ILE A 328 4.27 -69.45 54.95
N ARG A 329 5.44 -69.63 55.57
CA ARG A 329 5.64 -70.50 56.73
C ARG A 329 6.19 -69.66 57.88
N CYS A 330 5.45 -69.59 58.98
CA CYS A 330 5.81 -68.79 60.16
C CYS A 330 6.03 -69.70 61.38
N ARG A 331 7.05 -69.48 62.20
CA ARG A 331 7.28 -70.27 63.42
C ARG A 331 7.60 -69.38 64.63
N ASN A 332 7.02 -69.74 65.77
CA ASN A 332 7.27 -69.10 67.06
C ASN A 332 8.19 -69.98 67.91
N ILE A 333 8.96 -69.37 68.82
CA ILE A 333 9.55 -70.09 69.95
C ILE A 333 8.83 -69.68 71.22
N SER A 334 8.42 -70.66 72.01
CA SER A 334 7.91 -70.50 73.37
C SER A 334 8.71 -71.43 74.27
N PRO A 335 9.02 -71.01 75.50
CA PRO A 335 10.33 -71.15 76.17
C PRO A 335 11.23 -72.29 75.64
N GLY A 336 11.99 -72.03 74.57
CA GLY A 336 13.00 -72.95 74.02
C GLY A 336 12.49 -74.02 73.05
N VAL A 337 11.18 -74.10 72.81
CA VAL A 337 10.53 -75.04 71.89
C VAL A 337 9.99 -74.30 70.67
N VAL A 338 10.25 -74.82 69.48
CA VAL A 338 9.59 -74.36 68.24
C VAL A 338 8.13 -74.82 68.32
N THR A 339 7.20 -73.87 68.47
CA THR A 339 5.78 -74.15 68.62
C THR A 339 4.99 -73.84 67.35
N ASN A 340 3.75 -74.32 67.31
CA ASN A 340 2.81 -74.01 66.25
C ASN A 340 2.56 -72.49 66.09
N ILE A 341 2.01 -72.17 64.92
CA ILE A 341 2.03 -70.88 64.24
C ILE A 341 1.35 -69.79 65.06
N GLY A 342 2.07 -68.70 65.31
CA GLY A 342 1.48 -67.45 65.79
C GLY A 342 0.94 -66.62 64.64
N SER A 343 -0.15 -65.93 64.93
CA SER A 343 -0.83 -65.06 63.99
C SER A 343 0.03 -63.78 63.75
N VAL A 344 0.76 -63.65 62.62
CA VAL A 344 1.65 -62.48 62.36
C VAL A 344 1.46 -61.87 60.96
N PRO A 345 1.37 -60.52 60.82
CA PRO A 345 1.41 -59.85 59.52
C PRO A 345 2.80 -59.93 58.87
N VAL A 346 2.82 -60.10 57.55
CA VAL A 346 4.05 -60.28 56.76
C VAL A 346 4.17 -59.19 55.71
N ARG A 347 5.34 -58.57 55.59
CA ARG A 347 5.73 -57.75 54.43
C ARG A 347 6.58 -58.59 53.50
N TRP A 348 6.37 -58.43 52.21
CA TRP A 348 7.07 -59.21 51.21
C TRP A 348 7.43 -58.36 50.00
N LEU A 349 8.50 -58.77 49.31
CA LEU A 349 8.95 -58.25 48.04
C LEU A 349 9.30 -59.44 47.14
N ALA A 350 8.79 -59.42 45.93
CA ALA A 350 9.04 -60.44 44.92
C ALA A 350 9.49 -59.80 43.61
N ILE A 351 10.34 -60.50 42.88
CA ILE A 351 10.83 -60.09 41.56
C ILE A 351 10.78 -61.26 40.58
N GLY A 352 10.45 -60.98 39.33
CA GLY A 352 10.32 -61.97 38.27
C GLY A 352 10.03 -61.32 36.92
N TYR A 353 9.68 -62.12 35.92
CA TYR A 353 9.32 -61.69 34.57
C TYR A 353 8.45 -62.74 33.87
#